data_AF-A0A969EK51-F1
#
_entry.id   AF-A0A969EK51-F1
#
_cell.length_a   1.000
_cell.length_b   1.000
_cell.length_c   1.000
_cell.angle_alpha   90.00
_cell.angle_beta   90.00
_cell.angle_gamma   90.00
#
_symmetry.space_group_name_H-M   'P 1'
#
loop_
_entity.id
_entity.type
_entity.pdbx_description
1 polymer ?
#
loop_
_entity_poly.entity_id
_entity_poly.type
_entity_poly.pdbx_seq_one_letter_code
_entity_poly.pdbx_strand_id
1 'polypeptide(L)'
;MINVTLYTREDCHLCEQVKTELATLQKEYPHKVVEIDVDSDESLKEKFGDSVPVVEIGPYRRTAPITRQDLIISLGAAKDREVQLEKLKDPIHEARKKNPRLQEITARIEFHIGYLINIFGSSTLLFFFMWVWHSSHLY
;
A
#
# COMPACT_ATOMS: atom_id res chain seq x y z
N MET A 1 -4.95 -12.34 -10.60
CA MET A 1 -3.95 -13.42 -10.51
C MET A 1 -2.88 -12.99 -9.52
N ILE A 2 -2.55 -13.85 -8.56
CA ILE A 2 -1.63 -13.53 -7.46
C ILE A 2 -0.19 -13.57 -7.98
N ASN A 3 0.58 -12.52 -7.67
CA ASN A 3 2.02 -12.48 -7.95
C ASN A 3 2.79 -12.94 -6.72
N VAL A 4 3.73 -13.86 -6.94
CA VAL A 4 4.60 -14.43 -5.92
C VAL A 4 6.05 -14.19 -6.33
N THR A 5 6.84 -13.56 -5.47
CA THR A 5 8.28 -13.38 -5.67
C THR A 5 9.02 -14.31 -4.73
N LEU A 6 9.86 -15.19 -5.27
CA LEU A 6 10.76 -16.05 -4.51
C LEU A 6 12.18 -15.52 -4.64
N TYR A 7 12.73 -15.01 -3.54
CA TYR A 7 14.13 -14.68 -3.45
C TYR A 7 14.90 -15.96 -3.10
N THR A 8 15.79 -16.34 -4.01
CA THR A 8 16.55 -17.59 -3.97
C THR A 8 18.05 -17.29 -4.08
N ARG A 9 18.87 -18.33 -3.90
CA ARG A 9 20.31 -18.36 -4.17
C ARG A 9 20.63 -19.66 -4.90
N GLU A 10 21.71 -19.66 -5.69
CA GLU A 10 22.32 -20.90 -6.19
C GLU A 10 22.59 -21.91 -5.05
N ASP A 11 22.45 -23.20 -5.36
CA ASP A 11 22.71 -24.33 -4.43
C ASP A 11 21.92 -24.32 -3.11
N CYS A 12 20.70 -23.78 -3.11
CA CYS A 12 19.82 -23.75 -1.93
C CYS A 12 18.76 -24.87 -1.95
N HIS A 13 18.94 -25.94 -1.17
CA HIS A 13 17.97 -27.04 -1.11
C HIS A 13 16.59 -26.62 -0.56
N LEU A 14 16.55 -25.72 0.43
CA LEU A 14 15.29 -25.20 0.98
C LEU A 14 14.49 -24.39 -0.06
N CYS A 15 15.19 -23.68 -0.95
CA CYS A 15 14.58 -22.89 -2.00
C CYS A 15 13.87 -23.78 -3.03
N GLU A 16 14.49 -24.90 -3.41
CA GLU A 16 13.88 -25.90 -4.30
C GLU A 16 12.64 -26.56 -3.68
N GLN A 17 12.65 -26.80 -2.37
CA GLN A 17 11.47 -27.31 -1.66
C GLN A 17 10.31 -26.30 -1.76
N VAL A 18 10.57 -25.03 -1.45
CA VAL A 18 9.55 -23.96 -1.54
C VAL A 18 9.01 -23.83 -2.96
N LYS A 19 9.89 -23.86 -3.97
CA LYS A 19 9.52 -23.81 -5.39
C LYS A 19 8.61 -24.98 -5.79
N THR A 20 8.93 -26.18 -5.34
CA THR A 20 8.12 -27.39 -5.59
C THR A 20 6.74 -27.30 -4.93
N GLU A 21 6.68 -26.79 -3.70
CA GLU A 21 5.41 -26.57 -2.99
C GLU A 21 4.55 -25.50 -3.69
N LEU A 22 5.15 -24.38 -4.09
CA LEU A 22 4.46 -23.34 -4.87
C LEU A 22 3.89 -23.91 -6.19
N ALA A 23 4.68 -24.70 -6.93
CA ALA A 23 4.22 -25.34 -8.15
C ALA A 23 3.05 -26.31 -7.90
N THR A 24 3.08 -27.06 -6.79
CA THR A 24 2.00 -27.98 -6.41
C THR A 24 0.71 -27.23 -6.05
N LEU A 25 0.84 -26.12 -5.32
CA LEU A 25 -0.28 -25.28 -4.88
C LEU A 25 -0.88 -24.42 -6.00
N GLN A 26 -0.19 -24.30 -7.14
CA GLN A 26 -0.65 -23.48 -8.28
C GLN A 26 -2.02 -23.89 -8.83
N LYS A 27 -2.38 -25.18 -8.72
CA LYS A 27 -3.70 -25.69 -9.14
C LYS A 27 -4.85 -25.16 -8.28
N GLU A 28 -4.63 -25.02 -6.97
CA GLU A 28 -5.66 -24.60 -6.01
C GLU A 28 -5.69 -23.06 -5.84
N TYR A 29 -4.50 -22.46 -5.93
CA TYR A 29 -4.28 -21.02 -5.85
C TYR A 29 -3.59 -20.56 -7.13
N PRO A 30 -4.31 -20.10 -8.16
CA PRO A 30 -3.70 -19.62 -9.39
C PRO A 30 -2.78 -18.41 -9.13
N HIS A 31 -1.47 -18.64 -9.27
CA HIS A 31 -0.45 -17.62 -9.03
C HIS A 31 0.71 -17.72 -10.02
N LYS A 32 1.47 -16.63 -10.16
CA LYS A 32 2.68 -16.54 -10.97
C LYS A 32 3.89 -16.36 -10.05
N VAL A 33 4.85 -17.26 -10.16
CA VAL A 33 6.12 -17.20 -9.43
C VAL A 33 7.16 -16.46 -10.25
N VAL A 34 7.88 -15.53 -9.62
CA VAL A 34 9.04 -14.84 -10.15
C VAL A 34 10.21 -15.14 -9.23
N GLU A 35 11.26 -15.76 -9.78
CA GLU A 35 12.47 -16.09 -9.04
C GLU A 35 13.48 -14.95 -9.20
N ILE A 36 14.04 -14.49 -8.09
CA ILE A 36 15.06 -13.45 -8.05
C ILE A 36 16.25 -14.00 -7.27
N ASP A 37 17.40 -14.08 -7.92
CA ASP A 37 18.64 -14.46 -7.26
C ASP A 37 19.15 -13.28 -6.41
N VAL A 38 19.30 -13.49 -5.10
CA VAL A 38 19.78 -12.47 -4.18
C VAL A 38 21.26 -12.14 -4.38
N ASP A 39 22.04 -13.05 -4.95
CA ASP A 39 23.47 -12.83 -5.16
C ASP A 39 23.75 -12.03 -6.44
N SER A 40 22.73 -11.78 -7.27
CA SER A 40 22.84 -10.97 -8.48
C SER A 40 22.96 -9.46 -8.23
N ASP A 41 22.57 -8.97 -7.05
CA ASP A 41 22.57 -7.55 -6.67
C ASP A 41 23.00 -7.41 -5.20
N GLU A 42 24.03 -6.59 -4.95
CA GLU A 42 24.57 -6.37 -3.59
C GLU A 42 23.51 -5.85 -2.61
N SER A 43 22.56 -5.02 -3.07
CA SER A 43 21.49 -4.49 -2.22
C SER A 43 20.46 -5.56 -1.82
N LEU A 44 20.21 -6.54 -2.70
CA LEU A 44 19.37 -7.70 -2.38
C LEU A 44 20.09 -8.65 -1.44
N LYS A 45 21.39 -8.85 -1.66
CA LYS A 45 22.26 -9.67 -0.82
C LYS A 45 22.35 -9.14 0.62
N GLU A 46 22.59 -7.85 0.80
CA GLU A 46 22.60 -7.23 2.13
C GLU A 46 21.24 -7.37 2.85
N LYS A 47 20.14 -7.28 2.10
CA LYS A 47 18.79 -7.27 2.66
C LYS A 47 18.23 -8.65 2.97
N PHE A 48 18.51 -9.63 2.13
CA PHE A 48 17.88 -10.95 2.15
C PHE A 48 18.87 -12.11 2.24
N GLY A 49 20.17 -11.86 2.07
CA GLY A 49 21.20 -12.90 1.95
C GLY A 49 21.30 -13.87 3.14
N ASP A 50 20.95 -13.42 4.34
CA ASP A 50 20.94 -14.24 5.57
C ASP A 50 19.60 -14.93 5.84
N SER A 51 18.54 -14.55 5.11
CA SER A 51 17.16 -15.00 5.34
C SER A 51 16.57 -15.82 4.19
N VAL A 52 17.39 -16.17 3.20
CA VAL A 52 17.00 -17.01 2.06
C VAL A 52 16.59 -18.41 2.56
N PRO A 53 15.48 -18.99 2.08
CA PRO A 53 14.51 -18.45 1.11
C PRO A 53 13.57 -17.39 1.70
N VAL A 54 13.27 -16.35 0.91
CA VAL A 54 12.24 -15.36 1.22
C VAL A 54 11.15 -15.40 0.14
N VAL A 55 9.89 -15.49 0.54
CA VAL A 55 8.74 -15.49 -0.36
C VAL A 55 7.85 -14.29 -0.08
N GLU A 56 7.51 -13.55 -1.13
CA GLU A 56 6.52 -12.46 -1.08
C GLU A 56 5.29 -12.85 -1.91
N ILE A 57 4.13 -12.90 -1.27
CA ILE A 57 2.84 -13.23 -1.85
C ILE A 57 1.94 -12.01 -1.68
N GLY A 58 1.88 -11.15 -2.70
CA GLY A 58 1.21 -9.85 -2.59
C GLY A 58 1.76 -9.01 -1.42
N PRO A 59 0.94 -8.65 -0.41
CA PRO A 59 1.40 -7.90 0.76
C PRO A 59 2.05 -8.78 1.85
N TYR A 60 2.05 -10.10 1.71
CA TYR A 60 2.50 -11.03 2.74
C TYR A 60 3.92 -11.51 2.45
N ARG A 61 4.84 -11.36 3.42
CA ARG A 61 6.20 -11.89 3.34
C ARG A 61 6.40 -13.07 4.29
N ARG A 62 7.13 -14.08 3.84
CA ARG A 62 7.59 -15.24 4.63
C ARG A 62 9.10 -15.42 4.46
N THR A 63 9.77 -15.67 5.56
CA THR A 63 11.22 -15.93 5.64
C THR A 63 11.43 -17.34 6.20
N ALA A 64 12.62 -17.90 6.02
CA ALA A 64 12.96 -19.22 6.54
C ALA A 64 12.76 -19.33 8.07
N PRO A 65 12.34 -20.51 8.58
CA PRO A 65 11.91 -21.71 7.86
C PRO A 65 10.47 -21.57 7.33
N ILE A 66 10.26 -21.87 6.04
CA ILE A 66 8.95 -21.77 5.38
C ILE A 66 8.34 -23.15 5.28
N THR A 67 7.13 -23.33 5.83
CA THR A 67 6.39 -24.58 5.71
C THR A 67 5.32 -24.49 4.61
N ARG A 68 4.84 -25.66 4.15
CA ARG A 68 3.69 -25.73 3.24
C ARG A 68 2.46 -25.01 3.79
N GLN A 69 2.23 -25.09 5.11
CA GLN A 69 1.09 -24.46 5.75
C GLN A 69 1.18 -22.93 5.67
N ASP A 70 2.38 -22.36 5.82
CA ASP A 70 2.59 -20.91 5.68
C ASP A 70 2.26 -20.43 4.27
N LEU A 71 2.61 -21.22 3.25
CA LEU A 71 2.29 -20.94 1.86
C LEU A 71 0.77 -20.99 1.63
N ILE A 72 0.09 -22.02 2.12
CA ILE A 72 -1.38 -22.15 2.02
C ILE A 72 -2.08 -20.96 2.67
N ILE A 73 -1.70 -20.59 3.89
CA ILE A 73 -2.29 -19.46 4.62
C ILE A 73 -2.08 -18.16 3.84
N SER A 74 -0.87 -17.93 3.34
CA SER A 74 -0.52 -16.67 2.68
C SER A 74 -1.15 -16.56 1.28
N LEU A 75 -1.18 -17.66 0.52
CA LEU A 75 -1.86 -17.74 -0.78
C LEU A 75 -3.38 -17.61 -0.63
N GLY A 76 -3.96 -18.26 0.38
CA GLY A 76 -5.38 -18.12 0.72
C GLY A 76 -5.75 -16.69 1.06
N ALA A 77 -5.00 -16.04 1.95
CA ALA A 77 -5.22 -14.64 2.32
C ALA A 77 -5.09 -13.70 1.11
N ALA A 78 -4.13 -13.94 0.21
CA ALA A 78 -3.97 -13.17 -1.01
C ALA A 78 -5.13 -13.36 -1.99
N LYS A 79 -5.62 -14.61 -2.15
CA LYS A 79 -6.79 -14.95 -2.97
C LYS A 79 -8.06 -14.27 -2.45
N ASP A 80 -8.30 -14.35 -1.14
CA ASP A 80 -9.48 -13.75 -0.50
C ASP A 80 -9.48 -12.23 -0.66
N ARG A 81 -8.31 -11.60 -0.51
CA ARG A 81 -8.13 -10.17 -0.76
C ARG A 81 -8.46 -9.81 -2.21
N GLU A 82 -8.01 -10.59 -3.18
CA GLU A 82 -8.30 -10.34 -4.60
C GLU A 82 -9.81 -10.38 -4.86
N VAL A 83 -10.51 -11.39 -4.35
CA VAL A 83 -11.98 -11.52 -4.46
C VAL A 83 -12.70 -10.34 -3.82
N GLN A 84 -12.25 -9.87 -2.66
CA GLN A 84 -12.83 -8.69 -2.01
C GLN A 84 -12.60 -7.42 -2.83
N LEU A 85 -11.40 -7.24 -3.39
CA LEU A 85 -11.07 -6.09 -4.23
C LEU A 85 -11.89 -6.08 -5.52
N GLU A 86 -12.16 -7.24 -6.12
CA GLU A 86 -13.06 -7.35 -7.28
C GLU A 86 -14.49 -6.92 -6.93
N LYS A 87 -15.04 -7.38 -5.79
CA LYS A 87 -16.37 -6.97 -5.31
C LYS A 87 -16.47 -5.47 -5.02
N LEU A 88 -15.39 -4.86 -4.54
CA LEU A 88 -15.36 -3.42 -4.27
C LEU A 88 -15.30 -2.58 -5.55
N LYS A 89 -14.71 -3.11 -6.61
CA LYS A 89 -14.66 -2.49 -7.94
C LYS A 89 -15.96 -2.65 -8.73
N ASP A 90 -16.93 -3.41 -8.19
CA ASP A 90 -18.25 -3.51 -8.79
C ASP A 90 -18.90 -2.12 -8.83
N PRO A 91 -19.27 -1.61 -10.02
CA PRO A 91 -19.88 -0.27 -10.17
C PRO A 91 -21.14 -0.09 -9.30
N ILE A 92 -21.84 -1.17 -8.94
CA ILE A 92 -22.98 -1.13 -8.02
C ILE A 92 -22.52 -0.74 -6.59
N HIS A 93 -21.36 -1.20 -6.15
CA HIS A 93 -20.79 -0.87 -4.84
C HIS A 93 -20.15 0.51 -4.80
N GLU A 94 -19.50 0.94 -5.88
CA GLU A 94 -19.00 2.33 -6.01
C GLU A 94 -20.16 3.34 -6.05
N ALA A 95 -21.23 3.04 -6.79
CA ALA A 95 -22.41 3.90 -6.88
C ALA A 95 -23.15 4.03 -5.54
N ARG A 96 -23.16 3.00 -4.69
CA ARG A 96 -23.73 3.08 -3.32
C ARG A 96 -22.89 3.92 -2.34
N LYS A 97 -21.55 3.96 -2.51
CA LYS A 97 -20.67 4.78 -1.64
C LYS A 97 -20.75 6.27 -1.93
N LYS A 98 -21.07 6.66 -3.17
CA LYS A 98 -21.37 8.05 -3.50
C LYS A 98 -22.83 8.33 -3.13
N ASN A 99 -23.09 8.81 -1.92
CA ASN A 99 -24.32 9.54 -1.68
C ASN A 99 -24.15 10.93 -2.31
N PRO A 100 -24.75 11.22 -3.49
CA PRO A 100 -24.51 12.49 -4.20
C PRO A 100 -24.87 13.69 -3.34
N ARG A 101 -25.84 13.54 -2.42
CA ARG A 101 -26.29 14.59 -1.50
C ARG A 101 -25.23 14.95 -0.46
N LEU A 102 -24.42 14.00 0.00
CA LEU A 102 -23.34 14.26 0.95
C LEU A 102 -22.16 14.96 0.27
N GLN A 103 -21.84 14.60 -0.98
CA GLN A 103 -20.78 15.25 -1.76
C GLN A 103 -21.08 16.73 -2.02
N GLU A 104 -22.34 17.09 -2.31
CA GLU A 104 -22.73 18.50 -2.46
C GLU A 104 -22.60 19.31 -1.16
N ILE A 105 -22.92 18.70 -0.01
CA ILE A 105 -22.86 19.38 1.29
C ILE A 105 -21.41 19.62 1.70
N THR A 106 -20.53 18.61 1.58
CA THR A 106 -19.10 18.78 1.93
C THR A 106 -18.42 19.81 1.05
N ALA A 107 -18.70 19.80 -0.27
CA ALA A 107 -18.16 20.80 -1.18
C ALA A 107 -18.59 22.24 -0.82
N ARG A 108 -19.85 22.43 -0.39
CA ARG A 108 -20.35 23.73 0.09
C ARG A 108 -19.67 24.18 1.38
N ILE A 109 -19.44 23.26 2.32
CA ILE A 109 -18.77 23.55 3.60
C ILE A 109 -17.31 23.93 3.36
N GLU A 110 -16.58 23.17 2.54
CA GLU A 110 -15.18 23.45 2.18
C GLU A 110 -15.02 24.84 1.55
N PHE A 111 -15.91 25.20 0.62
CA PHE A 111 -15.92 26.53 0.00
C PHE A 111 -16.15 27.64 1.04
N HIS A 112 -17.10 27.44 1.97
CA HIS A 112 -17.43 28.45 2.98
C HIS A 112 -16.31 28.62 4.02
N ILE A 113 -15.70 27.52 4.46
CA ILE A 113 -14.55 27.55 5.38
C ILE A 113 -13.37 28.26 4.72
N GLY A 114 -13.06 27.95 3.44
CA GLY A 114 -12.00 28.63 2.70
C GLY A 114 -12.23 30.14 2.57
N TYR A 115 -13.46 30.56 2.30
CA TYR A 115 -13.83 31.97 2.21
C TYR A 115 -13.67 32.70 3.56
N LEU A 116 -14.11 32.08 4.66
CA LEU A 116 -13.95 32.64 6.00
C LEU A 116 -12.46 32.76 6.39
N ILE A 117 -11.66 31.72 6.14
CA ILE A 117 -10.21 31.75 6.40
C ILE A 117 -9.53 32.92 5.64
N ASN A 118 -9.93 33.16 4.38
CA ASN A 118 -9.38 34.24 3.58
C ASN A 118 -9.74 35.63 4.14
N ILE A 119 -11.01 35.85 4.48
CA ILE A 119 -11.48 37.13 5.08
C ILE A 119 -10.82 37.39 6.43
N PHE A 120 -10.75 36.39 7.30
CA PHE A 120 -10.13 36.55 8.61
C PHE A 120 -8.62 36.79 8.47
N GLY A 121 -7.93 36.07 7.57
CA GLY A 121 -6.51 36.27 7.28
C GLY A 121 -6.20 37.65 6.69
N SER A 122 -7.03 38.18 5.80
CA SER A 122 -6.84 39.52 5.25
C SER A 122 -7.09 40.61 6.31
N SER A 123 -8.09 40.39 7.18
CA SER A 123 -8.43 41.34 8.23
C SER A 123 -7.33 41.44 9.29
N THR A 124 -6.78 40.31 9.75
CA THR A 124 -5.68 40.31 10.72
C THR A 124 -4.41 40.95 10.15
N LEU A 125 -4.11 40.74 8.86
CA LEU A 125 -2.99 41.42 8.18
C LEU A 125 -3.21 42.92 8.12
N LEU A 126 -4.41 43.40 7.76
CA LEU A 126 -4.71 44.84 7.73
C LEU A 126 -4.59 45.48 9.12
N PHE A 127 -5.09 44.83 10.18
CA PHE A 127 -4.93 45.32 11.55
C PHE A 127 -3.46 45.34 11.99
N PHE A 128 -2.68 44.32 11.62
CA PHE A 128 -1.24 44.30 11.89
C PHE A 128 -0.50 45.44 11.16
N PHE A 129 -0.78 45.66 9.88
CA PHE A 129 -0.21 46.78 9.12
C PHE A 129 -0.61 48.14 9.68
N MET A 130 -1.86 48.31 10.12
CA MET A 130 -2.34 49.55 10.73
C MET A 130 -1.71 49.81 12.10
N TRP A 131 -1.48 48.77 12.90
CA TRP A 131 -0.76 48.85 14.16
C TRP A 131 0.71 49.23 13.95
N VAL A 132 1.40 48.57 13.01
CA VAL A 132 2.80 48.90 12.64
C VAL A 132 2.91 50.35 12.14
N TRP A 133 2.00 50.79 11.25
CA TRP A 133 1.98 52.16 10.75
C TRP A 133 1.80 53.20 11.86
N HIS A 134 0.88 52.96 12.79
CA HIS A 134 0.64 53.85 13.93
C HIS A 134 1.85 53.91 14.87
N SER A 135 2.48 52.78 15.16
CA SER A 135 3.70 52.71 15.97
C SER A 135 4.89 53.43 15.32
N SER A 136 5.00 53.43 13.99
CA SER A 136 6.08 54.13 13.27
C SER A 136 5.91 55.66 13.19
N HIS A 137 4.74 56.22 13.44
CA HIS A 137 4.48 57.67 13.47
C HIS A 137 4.52 58.29 14.88
N LEU A 138 4.72 57.47 15.91
CA LEU A 138 4.80 57.87 17.32
C LEU A 138 6.25 57.97 17.85
N TYR A 139 7.24 57.90 16.96
CA TYR A 139 8.67 58.10 17.26
C TYR A 139 9.27 59.21 16.39
#